data_AF-A0A7V3F720-F1
#
_entry.id   AF-A0A7V3F720-F1
#
_cell.length_a   1.000
_cell.length_b   1.000
_cell.length_c   1.000
_cell.angle_alpha   90.00
_cell.angle_beta   90.00
_cell.angle_gamma   90.00
#
_symmetry.space_group_name_H-M   'P 1'
#
loop_
_entity.id
_entity.type
_entity.pdbx_description
1 polymer ?
#
loop_
_entity_poly.entity_id
_entity_poly.type
_entity_poly.pdbx_seq_one_letter_code
_entity_poly.pdbx_strand_id
1 'polypeptide(L)'
;YFHARQRCQALGCAIAGGRLNAIALGLATAVLLAEVGLVAFPAGASRLFSRAMATAAHQVERFDAEGRVVSLDPAKHLLTIAHGDIEGLMSAMTMAFPVQSPALLQGIAPGDFVRFTLERSPQGLAIVTLTKQERRGEATVTLAVEGMT
;
A
#
# COMPACT_ATOMS: atom_id res chain seq x y z
N TYR A 1 -19.32 -37.69 35.06
CA TYR A 1 -20.05 -36.41 35.19
C TYR A 1 -20.12 -35.59 33.88
N PHE A 2 -20.01 -36.22 32.69
CA PHE A 2 -20.01 -35.50 31.40
C PHE A 2 -21.00 -36.04 30.36
N HIS A 3 -21.56 -37.24 30.54
CA HIS A 3 -22.53 -37.82 29.60
C HIS A 3 -24.00 -37.44 29.84
N ALA A 4 -24.33 -36.76 30.95
CA ALA A 4 -25.71 -36.34 31.25
C ALA A 4 -26.13 -35.02 30.57
N ARG A 5 -25.20 -34.26 29.97
CA ARG A 5 -25.53 -33.00 29.26
C ARG A 5 -25.88 -33.19 27.78
N GLN A 6 -25.59 -34.34 27.20
CA GLN A 6 -25.78 -34.58 25.75
C GLN A 6 -27.24 -34.83 25.36
N ARG A 7 -28.15 -35.08 26.31
CA ARG A 7 -29.58 -35.32 26.02
C ARG A 7 -30.47 -34.07 26.07
N CYS A 8 -29.95 -32.91 26.49
CA CYS A 8 -30.70 -31.64 26.46
C CYS A 8 -30.47 -30.80 25.18
N GLN A 9 -29.66 -31.29 24.23
CA GLN A 9 -29.34 -30.60 22.97
C GLN A 9 -30.09 -31.17 21.75
N ALA A 10 -31.26 -31.79 21.99
CA ALA A 10 -32.16 -32.29 20.95
C ALA A 10 -33.32 -31.32 20.63
N LEU A 11 -33.26 -30.06 21.08
CA LEU A 11 -34.11 -29.00 20.57
C LEU A 11 -33.25 -27.79 20.15
N GLY A 12 -33.06 -27.68 18.84
CA GLY A 12 -32.91 -26.39 18.15
C GLY A 12 -31.54 -25.74 18.19
N CYS A 13 -30.68 -26.09 17.22
CA CYS A 13 -30.03 -25.11 16.34
C CYS A 13 -29.06 -25.83 15.40
N ALA A 14 -29.52 -26.14 14.20
CA ALA A 14 -28.66 -26.56 13.10
C ALA A 14 -29.26 -26.08 11.78
N ILE A 15 -28.95 -24.85 11.37
CA ILE A 15 -28.88 -24.42 9.95
C ILE A 15 -27.87 -23.24 9.94
N ALA A 16 -26.59 -23.46 9.68
CA ALA A 16 -25.94 -23.59 8.37
C ALA A 16 -26.04 -22.29 7.54
N GLY A 17 -24.87 -21.76 7.16
CA GLY A 17 -24.69 -20.40 6.65
C GLY A 17 -25.25 -20.12 5.25
N GLY A 18 -25.50 -18.84 4.99
CA GLY A 18 -25.88 -18.28 3.69
C GLY A 18 -25.92 -16.76 3.76
N ARG A 19 -25.17 -16.10 2.88
CA ARG A 19 -25.16 -14.64 2.68
C ARG A 19 -26.58 -14.17 2.39
N LEU A 20 -27.02 -13.02 2.92
CA LEU A 20 -27.85 -12.00 2.26
C LEU A 20 -28.29 -10.94 3.28
N ASN A 21 -27.93 -9.71 2.97
CA ASN A 21 -28.21 -8.48 3.70
C ASN A 21 -29.71 -8.16 3.63
N ALA A 22 -30.42 -8.29 4.75
CA ALA A 22 -31.83 -7.94 4.87
C ALA A 22 -32.07 -7.22 6.20
N ILE A 23 -31.86 -5.91 6.23
CA ILE A 23 -32.47 -5.02 7.23
C ILE A 23 -33.32 -4.01 6.45
N ALA A 24 -34.32 -4.55 5.75
CA ALA A 24 -35.54 -3.86 5.41
C ALA A 24 -36.61 -4.35 6.38
N LEU A 25 -36.94 -3.53 7.39
CA LEU A 25 -38.30 -3.24 7.86
C LEU A 25 -38.22 -2.53 9.22
N GLY A 26 -38.28 -1.21 9.19
CA GLY A 26 -38.61 -0.38 10.33
C GLY A 26 -39.90 0.37 10.05
N LEU A 27 -41.02 -0.22 10.47
CA LEU A 27 -42.24 0.44 10.93
C LEU A 27 -43.13 1.14 9.89
N ALA A 28 -44.17 0.42 9.46
CA ALA A 28 -45.42 1.01 9.02
C ALA A 28 -46.12 1.70 10.20
N THR A 29 -46.35 3.01 10.11
CA THR A 29 -47.49 3.66 10.78
C THR A 29 -48.20 4.55 9.77
N ALA A 30 -49.50 4.33 9.70
CA ALA A 30 -50.40 4.86 8.69
C ALA A 30 -50.71 6.34 8.91
N VAL A 31 -50.60 7.15 7.85
CA VAL A 31 -51.51 8.27 7.59
C VAL A 31 -51.80 8.29 6.09
N LEU A 32 -53.06 7.98 5.78
CA LEU A 32 -53.69 8.16 4.48
C LEU A 32 -53.79 9.67 4.17
N LEU A 33 -53.52 9.99 2.90
CA LEU A 33 -54.13 11.05 2.08
C LEU A 33 -53.90 12.53 2.44
N ALA A 34 -53.76 13.30 1.35
CA ALA A 34 -53.86 14.76 1.24
C ALA A 34 -52.64 15.56 1.70
N GLU A 35 -51.81 15.96 0.74
CA GLU A 35 -51.71 17.34 0.24
C GLU A 35 -50.42 17.49 -0.57
N VAL A 36 -50.54 17.60 -1.89
CA VAL A 36 -49.52 18.21 -2.75
C VAL A 36 -49.50 19.70 -2.39
N GLY A 37 -48.82 20.01 -1.29
CA GLY A 37 -48.56 21.37 -0.84
C GLY A 37 -47.30 21.89 -1.51
N LEU A 38 -47.50 22.73 -2.52
CA LEU A 38 -46.52 23.59 -3.17
C LEU A 38 -45.59 24.27 -2.15
N VAL A 39 -44.41 23.70 -1.89
CA VAL A 39 -43.32 24.46 -1.26
C VAL A 39 -42.54 25.12 -2.37
N ALA A 40 -42.87 26.38 -2.62
CA ALA A 40 -42.05 27.28 -3.41
C ALA A 40 -40.66 27.38 -2.78
N PHE A 41 -39.68 26.66 -3.33
CA PHE A 41 -38.27 26.88 -3.01
C PHE A 41 -37.86 28.23 -3.61
N PRO A 42 -37.49 29.25 -2.81
CA PRO A 42 -36.90 30.46 -3.36
C PRO A 42 -35.54 30.10 -3.96
N ALA A 43 -35.41 30.25 -5.27
CA ALA A 43 -34.16 30.15 -6.00
C ALA A 43 -33.24 31.32 -5.56
N GLY A 44 -32.53 31.18 -4.44
CA GLY A 44 -31.73 32.30 -3.93
C GLY A 44 -30.67 32.03 -2.86
N ALA A 45 -30.57 30.82 -2.28
CA ALA A 45 -29.65 30.56 -1.17
C ALA A 45 -28.51 29.57 -1.47
N SER A 46 -28.27 29.22 -2.74
CA SER A 46 -27.37 28.11 -3.11
C SER A 46 -25.91 28.50 -3.38
N ARG A 47 -25.40 29.66 -2.93
CA ARG A 47 -24.03 30.11 -3.28
C ARG A 47 -23.05 30.30 -2.11
N LEU A 48 -23.42 30.06 -0.86
CA LEU A 48 -22.56 30.39 0.29
C LEU A 48 -21.93 29.18 1.01
N PHE A 49 -22.17 27.94 0.58
CA PHE A 49 -21.60 26.77 1.26
C PHE A 49 -20.43 26.07 0.55
N SER A 50 -20.02 26.52 -0.64
CA SER A 50 -19.05 25.80 -1.48
C SER A 50 -17.58 26.21 -1.31
N ARG A 51 -17.17 26.76 -0.15
CA ARG A 51 -15.80 27.28 0.01
C ARG A 51 -15.19 26.98 1.38
N ALA A 52 -14.92 25.71 1.66
CA ALA A 52 -13.87 25.30 2.60
C ALA A 52 -13.64 23.77 2.56
N MET A 53 -13.05 23.27 1.49
CA MET A 53 -12.31 22.00 1.52
C MET A 53 -11.07 22.21 0.68
N ALA A 54 -10.13 22.97 1.24
CA ALA A 54 -8.76 22.96 0.77
C ALA A 54 -8.22 21.56 1.10
N THR A 55 -8.13 20.70 0.09
CA THR A 55 -7.44 19.42 0.20
C THR A 55 -6.00 19.71 0.59
N ALA A 56 -5.60 19.26 1.77
CA ALA A 56 -4.19 19.23 2.13
C ALA A 56 -3.50 18.29 1.12
N ALA A 57 -2.84 18.87 0.11
CA ALA A 57 -1.99 18.13 -0.79
C ALA A 57 -0.81 17.61 0.04
N HIS A 58 -0.88 16.34 0.45
CA HIS A 58 0.21 15.68 1.14
C HIS A 58 1.37 15.58 0.14
N GLN A 59 2.43 16.35 0.38
CA GLN A 59 3.61 16.35 -0.47
C GLN A 59 4.30 15.00 -0.31
N VAL A 60 4.30 14.21 -1.38
CA VAL A 60 5.01 12.93 -1.43
C VAL A 60 6.44 13.21 -1.85
N GLU A 61 7.38 13.13 -0.91
CA GLU A 61 8.81 13.29 -1.21
C GLU A 61 9.38 11.97 -1.74
N ARG A 62 10.13 12.05 -2.84
CA ARG A 62 10.80 10.89 -3.45
C ARG A 62 12.29 11.14 -3.55
N PHE A 63 13.06 10.09 -3.27
CA PHE A 63 14.52 10.11 -3.27
C PHE A 63 15.02 8.96 -4.12
N ASP A 64 15.74 9.27 -5.20
CA ASP A 64 16.40 8.28 -6.04
C ASP A 64 17.76 7.93 -5.45
N ALA A 65 18.09 6.64 -5.48
CA ALA A 65 19.30 6.11 -4.90
C ALA A 65 19.79 4.87 -5.65
N GLU A 66 21.07 4.59 -5.47
CA GLU A 66 21.72 3.40 -6.00
C GLU A 66 22.43 2.65 -4.88
N GLY A 67 22.53 1.34 -5.01
CA GLY A 67 23.16 0.54 -4.00
C GLY A 67 23.32 -0.93 -4.38
N ARG A 68 23.95 -1.66 -3.46
CA ARG A 68 24.11 -3.10 -3.58
C ARG A 68 23.20 -3.80 -2.57
N VAL A 69 22.46 -4.79 -3.04
CA VAL A 69 21.63 -5.62 -2.17
C VAL A 69 22.54 -6.46 -1.27
N VAL A 70 22.34 -6.37 0.04
CA VAL A 70 23.08 -7.15 1.04
C VAL A 70 22.29 -8.38 1.47
N SER A 71 20.98 -8.22 1.67
CA SER A 71 20.08 -9.31 2.04
C SER A 71 18.63 -8.93 1.74
N LEU A 72 17.74 -9.93 1.61
CA LEU A 72 16.30 -9.73 1.44
C LEU A 72 15.52 -10.66 2.36
N ASP A 73 14.48 -10.12 3.00
CA ASP A 73 13.52 -10.86 3.80
C ASP A 73 12.13 -10.70 3.17
N PRO A 74 11.70 -11.64 2.32
CA PRO A 74 10.45 -11.52 1.58
C PRO A 74 9.23 -11.72 2.48
N ALA A 75 9.37 -12.36 3.64
CA ALA A 75 8.29 -12.53 4.60
C ALA A 75 7.95 -11.23 5.33
N LYS A 76 8.97 -10.38 5.55
CA LYS A 76 8.81 -9.05 6.18
C LYS A 76 8.76 -7.89 5.19
N HIS A 77 8.90 -8.16 3.89
CA HIS A 77 9.06 -7.16 2.84
C HIS A 77 10.20 -6.17 3.14
N LEU A 78 11.31 -6.68 3.66
CA LEU A 78 12.49 -5.87 3.99
C LEU A 78 13.62 -6.18 3.01
N LEU A 79 14.26 -5.13 2.50
CA LEU A 79 15.43 -5.20 1.64
C LEU A 79 16.59 -4.45 2.30
N THR A 80 17.67 -5.16 2.62
CA THR A 80 18.88 -4.56 3.17
C THR A 80 19.79 -4.15 2.01
N ILE A 81 20.08 -2.86 1.90
CA ILE A 81 20.88 -2.30 0.81
C ILE A 81 22.04 -1.51 1.42
N ALA A 82 23.24 -1.77 0.91
CA ALA A 82 24.38 -0.88 1.05
C ALA A 82 24.23 0.21 -0.01
N HIS A 83 23.66 1.34 0.37
CA HIS A 83 23.35 2.43 -0.54
C HIS A 83 24.47 3.48 -0.56
N GLY A 84 24.58 4.18 -1.69
CA GLY A 84 25.42 5.36 -1.83
C GLY A 84 24.84 6.57 -1.08
N ASP A 85 25.38 7.75 -1.34
CA ASP A 85 24.79 8.99 -0.83
C ASP A 85 23.39 9.19 -1.43
N ILE A 86 22.41 9.51 -0.60
CA ILE A 86 21.05 9.83 -1.00
C ILE A 86 20.81 11.29 -0.66
N GLU A 87 20.87 12.14 -1.69
CA GLU A 87 20.77 13.58 -1.54
C GLU A 87 19.49 13.99 -0.78
N GLY A 88 19.65 14.85 0.22
CA GLY A 88 18.53 15.36 1.02
C GLY A 88 17.94 14.36 2.02
N LEU A 89 18.46 13.13 2.10
CA LEU A 89 17.98 12.12 3.04
C LEU A 89 19.08 11.61 3.97
N MET A 90 20.17 11.04 3.42
CA MET A 90 21.23 10.42 4.23
C MET A 90 22.47 10.01 3.43
N SER A 91 23.61 9.97 4.10
CA SER A 91 24.89 9.52 3.52
C SER A 91 24.98 8.00 3.35
N ALA A 92 25.97 7.55 2.59
CA ALA A 92 26.21 6.14 2.28
C ALA A 92 26.30 5.26 3.54
N MET A 93 25.41 4.28 3.65
CA MET A 93 25.39 3.30 4.74
C MET A 93 24.68 2.00 4.32
N THR A 94 24.69 1.00 5.20
CA THR A 94 23.93 -0.25 5.01
C THR A 94 22.74 -0.28 5.94
N MET A 95 21.53 -0.32 5.39
CA MET A 95 20.32 -0.38 6.19
C MET A 95 19.18 -1.13 5.49
N ALA A 96 18.20 -1.55 6.29
CA ALA A 96 17.01 -2.26 5.80
C ALA A 96 15.88 -1.27 5.51
N PHE A 97 15.32 -1.36 4.31
CA PHE A 97 14.16 -0.58 3.88
C PHE A 97 12.95 -1.48 3.69
N PRO A 98 11.76 -1.06 4.13
CA PRO A 98 10.52 -1.71 3.75
C PRO A 98 10.24 -1.48 2.26
N VAL A 99 9.66 -2.49 1.62
CA VAL A 99 9.28 -2.47 0.20
C VAL A 99 7.77 -2.37 0.11
N GLN A 100 7.27 -1.40 -0.66
CA GLN A 100 5.83 -1.13 -0.77
C GLN A 100 5.07 -2.30 -1.38
N SER A 101 5.67 -3.00 -2.34
CA SER A 101 5.07 -4.15 -3.02
C SER A 101 6.02 -5.35 -3.06
N PRO A 102 5.60 -6.55 -2.62
CA PRO A 102 6.43 -7.74 -2.67
C PRO A 102 6.82 -8.14 -4.11
N ALA A 103 6.09 -7.69 -5.12
CA ALA A 103 6.42 -7.93 -6.52
C ALA A 103 7.77 -7.31 -6.92
N LEU A 104 8.18 -6.22 -6.27
CA LEU A 104 9.47 -5.57 -6.54
C LEU A 104 10.67 -6.45 -6.16
N LEU A 105 10.49 -7.40 -5.24
CA LEU A 105 11.57 -8.30 -4.79
C LEU A 105 11.83 -9.45 -5.78
N GLN A 106 10.96 -9.67 -6.76
CA GLN A 106 11.10 -10.78 -7.69
C GLN A 106 12.31 -10.59 -8.61
N GLY A 107 13.16 -11.60 -8.71
CA GLY A 107 14.36 -11.55 -9.55
C GLY A 107 15.52 -10.74 -8.98
N ILE A 108 15.41 -10.24 -7.74
CA ILE A 108 16.47 -9.57 -7.01
C ILE A 108 17.17 -10.57 -6.10
N ALA A 109 18.51 -10.61 -6.14
CA ALA A 109 19.32 -11.47 -5.28
C ALA A 109 20.32 -10.65 -4.45
N PRO A 110 20.78 -11.17 -3.30
CA PRO A 110 21.90 -10.59 -2.59
C PRO A 110 23.12 -10.47 -3.51
N GLY A 111 23.70 -9.27 -3.53
CA GLY A 111 24.85 -8.92 -4.32
C GLY A 111 24.56 -8.20 -5.64
N ASP A 112 23.30 -8.11 -6.04
CA ASP A 112 22.88 -7.33 -7.20
C ASP A 112 23.09 -5.84 -6.96
N PHE A 113 23.52 -5.13 -8.01
CA PHE A 113 23.46 -3.68 -8.06
C PHE A 113 22.06 -3.28 -8.49
N VAL A 114 21.46 -2.34 -7.76
CA VAL A 114 20.10 -1.88 -7.98
C VAL A 114 20.04 -0.36 -7.92
N ARG A 115 19.15 0.19 -8.74
CA ARG A 115 18.67 1.57 -8.62
C ARG A 115 17.26 1.49 -8.04
N PHE A 116 16.98 2.33 -7.06
CA PHE A 116 15.72 2.30 -6.34
C PHE A 116 15.26 3.71 -5.98
N THR A 117 13.94 3.85 -5.80
CA THR A 117 13.32 5.11 -5.38
C THR A 117 12.64 4.89 -4.04
N LEU A 118 12.99 5.72 -3.07
CA LEU A 118 12.34 5.79 -1.77
C LEU A 118 11.24 6.83 -1.81
N GLU A 119 10.10 6.51 -1.21
CA GLU A 119 8.98 7.44 -1.02
C GLU A 119 8.77 7.67 0.46
N ARG A 120 8.72 8.94 0.87
CA ARG A 120 8.32 9.33 2.23
C ARG A 120 6.81 9.57 2.25
N SER A 121 6.15 8.84 3.14
CA SER A 121 4.71 8.90 3.39
C SER A 121 4.45 9.17 4.89
N PRO A 122 3.20 9.44 5.31
CA PRO A 122 2.86 9.52 6.73
C PRO A 122 3.20 8.26 7.53
N GLN A 123 3.31 7.10 6.85
CA GLN A 123 3.57 5.80 7.46
C GLN A 123 5.07 5.49 7.58
N GLY A 124 5.93 6.29 6.93
CA GLY A 124 7.37 6.09 6.91
C GLY A 124 7.96 6.13 5.50
N LEU A 125 9.20 5.66 5.40
CA LEU A 125 10.02 5.64 4.19
C LEU A 125 10.06 4.22 3.61
N ALA A 126 9.66 4.04 2.36
CA ALA A 126 9.62 2.72 1.71
C ALA A 126 10.11 2.76 0.25
N ILE A 127 10.61 1.63 -0.24
CA ILE A 127 10.98 1.44 -1.65
C ILE A 127 9.70 1.27 -2.48
N VAL A 128 9.51 2.16 -3.47
CA VAL A 128 8.37 2.13 -4.40
C VAL A 128 8.77 1.69 -5.81
N THR A 129 10.04 1.77 -6.14
CA THR A 129 10.59 1.31 -7.43
C THR A 129 11.94 0.67 -7.18
N LEU A 130 12.18 -0.46 -7.84
CA LEU A 130 13.42 -1.22 -7.73
C LEU A 130 13.78 -1.78 -9.10
N THR A 131 14.99 -1.51 -9.57
CA THR A 131 15.45 -1.96 -10.89
C THR A 131 16.89 -2.45 -10.78
N LYS A 132 17.10 -3.73 -11.10
CA LYS A 132 18.43 -4.31 -11.21
C LYS A 132 19.23 -3.59 -12.30
N GLN A 133 20.44 -3.17 -11.95
CA GLN A 133 21.38 -2.56 -12.87
C GLN A 133 22.26 -3.65 -13.46
N GLU A 134 22.18 -3.81 -14.78
CA GLU A 134 23.16 -4.56 -15.55
C GLU A 134 24.49 -3.81 -15.42
N ARG A 135 25.49 -4.40 -14.75
CA ARG A 135 26.76 -3.71 -14.55
C ARG A 135 27.46 -3.57 -15.91
N ARG A 136 27.36 -2.39 -16.54
CA ARG A 136 28.14 -2.00 -17.72
C ARG A 136 29.61 -1.75 -17.32
N GLY A 137 30.26 -2.79 -16.82
CA GLY A 137 31.61 -2.75 -16.26
C GLY A 137 32.44 -4.01 -16.52
N GLU A 138 31.95 -4.93 -17.36
CA GLU A 138 32.68 -6.11 -17.86
C GLU A 138 32.66 -6.16 -19.40
N ALA A 139 32.86 -5.00 -20.05
CA ALA A 139 32.95 -4.93 -21.52
C ALA A 139 34.18 -4.18 -22.04
N THR A 140 35.15 -3.79 -21.19
CA THR A 140 36.36 -3.10 -21.66
C THR A 140 37.56 -3.29 -20.72
N VAL A 141 37.92 -4.53 -20.35
CA VAL A 141 39.27 -4.79 -19.79
C VAL A 141 39.76 -6.16 -20.27
N THR A 142 39.93 -6.34 -21.58
CA THR A 142 40.72 -7.45 -22.14
C THR A 142 41.43 -7.07 -23.44
N LEU A 143 40.95 -6.06 -24.19
CA LEU A 143 41.50 -5.69 -25.50
C LEU A 143 42.69 -4.69 -25.47
N ALA A 144 43.36 -4.49 -24.34
CA ALA A 144 44.46 -3.51 -24.24
C ALA A 144 45.79 -4.10 -23.74
N VAL A 145 45.98 -5.43 -23.81
CA VAL A 145 47.24 -6.08 -23.40
C VAL A 145 48.00 -6.77 -24.55
N GLU A 146 47.55 -6.66 -25.81
CA GLU A 146 48.19 -7.31 -26.96
C GLU A 146 48.80 -6.35 -28.00
N GLY A 147 49.14 -5.11 -27.63
CA GLY A 147 49.52 -4.07 -28.61
C GLY A 147 50.80 -3.28 -28.34
N MET A 148 51.76 -3.80 -27.59
CA MET A 148 53.05 -3.12 -27.37
C MET A 148 54.23 -4.08 -27.50
N THR A 149 54.51 -4.44 -28.75
CA THR A 149 55.82 -4.92 -29.22
C THR A 149 56.53 -3.78 -29.92
#